data_AF-A0A9P7KGD2-F1
#
_entry.id   AF-A0A9P7KGD2-F1
#
_cell.length_a   1.000
_cell.length_b   1.000
_cell.length_c   1.000
_cell.angle_alpha   90.00
_cell.angle_beta   90.00
_cell.angle_gamma   90.00
#
_symmetry.space_group_name_H-M   'P 1'
#
loop_
_entity.id
_entity.type
_entity.pdbx_description
1 polymer ?
#
loop_
_entity_poly.entity_id
_entity_poly.type
_entity_poly.pdbx_seq_one_letter_code
_entity_poly.pdbx_strand_id
1 'polypeptide(L)'
;MHGMSFASIEDVLALTASRLIHEVAQRRIDLKTYALGENSWMPSARVLSFVFTPRGMDTRPSNQRRSDPLALDFGLAQATLPDCKLQIGSALHFASTDDKYLMAGGSQKLAFEWGTTEEMDIIKISTRLKTFFAERIRESAGPIILLVHGKELSMTMLKNKGVDTSRWVSGIKDLLGFPQIERSPRRGQQQYPRHEQSNGYRRGSDSRGSYYDDRRGRPRSRSRSPSRASSSYGGPPRRSPPRHPGTSSQDQPRGALAPVYVVDVQQLYETSMQTQSSSKSVSQMAKMIIDLWRSMISGLAIDEQRELVKLRNNPQGQAQATSEANDEEGGSDSDSDFDPNSIIQEAPAPTRKSYIDEGESDDGRSSGSDD
;
A
#
# COMPACT_ATOMS: atom_id res chain seq x y z
N MET A 1 22.81 7.40 2.66
CA MET A 1 21.77 8.16 3.39
C MET A 1 20.43 7.94 2.69
N HIS A 2 19.64 6.95 3.10
CA HIS A 2 18.25 6.85 2.67
C HIS A 2 17.43 7.80 3.54
N GLY A 3 16.81 8.80 2.93
CA GLY A 3 15.93 9.72 3.66
C GLY A 3 14.83 8.92 4.32
N MET A 4 14.60 9.13 5.62
CA MET A 4 13.44 8.56 6.30
C MET A 4 12.20 9.08 5.58
N SER A 5 11.51 8.19 4.87
CA SER A 5 10.23 8.51 4.26
C SER A 5 9.23 8.70 5.37
N PHE A 6 8.83 9.94 5.65
CA PHE A 6 7.71 10.20 6.54
C PHE A 6 6.47 9.57 5.94
N ALA A 7 5.72 8.82 6.75
CA ALA A 7 4.44 8.25 6.34
C ALA A 7 3.56 9.36 5.75
N SER A 8 3.01 9.13 4.56
CA SER A 8 2.10 10.09 3.95
C SER A 8 0.86 10.20 4.82
N ILE A 9 0.28 11.40 4.94
CA ILE A 9 -1.03 11.60 5.58
C ILE A 9 -2.07 10.68 4.93
N GLU A 10 -1.93 10.39 3.63
CA GLU A 10 -2.83 9.48 2.92
C GLU A 10 -2.77 8.04 3.43
N ASP A 11 -1.62 7.59 3.91
CA ASP A 11 -1.41 6.21 4.38
C ASP A 11 -2.04 6.01 5.76
N VAL A 12 -1.86 7.00 6.64
CA VAL A 12 -2.51 7.04 7.95
C VAL A 12 -4.02 7.06 7.76
N LEU A 13 -4.53 7.90 6.85
CA LEU A 13 -5.97 7.95 6.54
C LEU A 13 -6.48 6.63 5.96
N ALA A 14 -5.71 5.96 5.11
CA ALA A 14 -6.08 4.66 4.56
C ALA A 14 -6.16 3.58 5.65
N LEU A 15 -5.23 3.58 6.62
CA LEU A 15 -5.26 2.67 7.76
C LEU A 15 -6.47 2.94 8.67
N THR A 16 -6.71 4.21 9.03
CA THR A 16 -7.86 4.61 9.86
C THR A 16 -9.17 4.27 9.17
N ALA A 17 -9.29 4.53 7.86
CA ALA A 17 -10.45 4.14 7.08
C ALA A 17 -10.64 2.61 7.08
N SER A 18 -9.56 1.83 6.98
CA SER A 18 -9.62 0.37 6.96
C SER A 18 -10.17 -0.17 8.29
N ARG A 19 -9.70 0.39 9.40
CA ARG A 19 -10.20 0.10 10.76
C ARG A 19 -11.66 0.47 10.91
N LEU A 20 -12.05 1.66 10.45
CA LEU A 20 -13.44 2.10 10.55
C LEU A 20 -14.38 1.17 9.77
N ILE A 21 -14.01 0.79 8.54
CA ILE A 21 -14.77 -0.19 7.74
C ILE A 21 -14.90 -1.53 8.50
N HIS A 22 -13.81 -2.01 9.11
CA HIS A 22 -13.82 -3.25 9.87
C HIS A 22 -14.75 -3.19 11.09
N GLU A 23 -14.65 -2.14 11.91
CA GLU A 23 -15.50 -1.95 13.09
C GLU A 23 -16.99 -1.80 12.72
N VAL A 24 -17.26 -1.09 11.63
CA VAL A 24 -18.59 -0.93 11.06
C VAL A 24 -19.13 -2.26 10.54
N ALA A 25 -18.31 -3.07 9.86
CA ALA A 25 -18.68 -4.40 9.39
C ALA A 25 -18.99 -5.36 10.55
N GLN A 26 -18.28 -5.21 11.67
CA GLN A 26 -18.53 -5.95 12.91
C GLN A 26 -19.71 -5.42 13.73
N ARG A 27 -20.39 -4.36 13.27
CA ARG A 27 -21.49 -3.69 13.97
C ARG A 27 -21.10 -3.19 15.37
N ARG A 28 -19.83 -2.85 15.58
CA ARG A 28 -19.32 -2.28 16.85
C ARG A 28 -19.53 -0.77 16.93
N ILE A 29 -19.75 -0.12 15.80
CA ILE A 29 -19.98 1.32 15.68
C ILE A 29 -21.39 1.57 15.12
N ASP A 30 -22.16 2.46 15.77
CA ASP A 30 -23.41 2.98 15.22
C ASP A 30 -23.12 4.06 14.17
N LEU A 31 -23.49 3.79 12.92
CA LEU A 31 -23.29 4.69 11.79
C LEU A 31 -23.95 6.06 12.00
N LYS A 32 -25.10 6.09 12.69
CA LYS A 32 -25.87 7.33 12.90
C LYS A 32 -25.12 8.30 13.80
N THR A 33 -24.42 7.79 14.82
CA THR A 33 -23.65 8.61 15.76
C THR A 33 -22.51 9.36 15.07
N TYR A 34 -21.91 8.78 14.02
CA TYR A 34 -20.77 9.35 13.31
C TYR A 34 -21.12 10.02 11.99
N ALA A 35 -22.42 10.21 11.71
CA ALA A 35 -22.93 10.76 10.45
C ALA A 35 -22.37 10.04 9.19
N LEU A 36 -22.13 8.73 9.32
CA LEU A 36 -21.70 7.90 8.19
C LEU A 36 -22.92 7.50 7.36
N GLY A 37 -22.75 7.42 6.05
CA GLY A 37 -23.81 7.00 5.13
C GLY A 37 -24.27 5.56 5.38
N GLU A 38 -25.44 5.21 4.84
CA GLU A 38 -25.93 3.83 4.89
C GLU A 38 -25.01 2.90 4.09
N ASN A 39 -24.45 1.89 4.77
CA ASN A 39 -23.48 0.96 4.18
C ASN A 39 -24.16 -0.32 3.66
N SER A 40 -25.20 -0.15 2.82
CA SER A 40 -25.94 -1.26 2.21
C SER A 40 -25.06 -2.19 1.34
N TRP A 41 -23.93 -1.66 0.87
CA TRP A 41 -22.93 -2.38 0.07
C TRP A 41 -22.05 -3.34 0.90
N MET A 42 -21.98 -3.17 2.21
CA MET A 42 -20.99 -3.85 3.04
C MET A 42 -21.19 -5.37 3.18
N PRO A 43 -22.43 -5.90 3.30
CA PRO A 43 -22.64 -7.35 3.31
C PRO A 43 -22.22 -8.04 2.00
N SER A 44 -22.18 -7.31 0.88
CA SER A 44 -21.78 -7.81 -0.43
C SER A 44 -20.34 -7.48 -0.80
N ALA A 45 -19.61 -6.75 0.06
CA ALA A 45 -18.23 -6.39 -0.17
C ALA A 45 -17.31 -7.61 -0.12
N ARG A 46 -16.32 -7.63 -1.00
CA ARG A 46 -15.31 -8.70 -1.09
C ARG A 46 -13.92 -8.13 -0.89
N VAL A 47 -13.06 -8.90 -0.26
CA VAL A 47 -11.64 -8.58 -0.13
C VAL A 47 -10.88 -9.52 -1.05
N LEU A 48 -10.12 -8.98 -2.00
CA LEU A 48 -9.22 -9.74 -2.86
C LEU A 48 -7.79 -9.38 -2.51
N SER A 49 -6.85 -10.32 -2.62
CA SER A 49 -5.43 -10.00 -2.63
C SER A 49 -4.80 -10.39 -3.97
N PHE A 50 -3.85 -9.57 -4.41
CA PHE A 50 -3.05 -9.82 -5.60
C PHE A 50 -1.57 -9.56 -5.29
N VAL A 51 -0.74 -10.55 -5.58
CA VAL A 51 0.71 -10.51 -5.41
C VAL A 51 1.40 -11.14 -6.62
N PHE A 52 2.63 -10.74 -6.87
CA PHE A 52 3.47 -11.37 -7.88
C PHE A 52 4.95 -11.22 -7.50
N THR A 53 5.80 -12.16 -7.91
CA THR A 53 7.24 -12.08 -7.61
C THR A 53 7.90 -11.43 -8.80
N PRO A 54 8.47 -10.23 -8.65
CA PRO A 54 9.24 -9.64 -9.73
C PRO A 54 10.49 -10.49 -10.02
N ARG A 55 10.92 -10.52 -11.28
CA ARG A 55 12.16 -11.21 -11.66
C ARG A 55 13.35 -10.58 -10.93
N GLY A 56 14.06 -11.39 -10.12
CA GLY A 56 15.14 -10.91 -9.26
C GLY A 56 16.36 -10.37 -10.03
N MET A 57 16.81 -11.09 -11.05
CA MET A 57 17.93 -10.68 -11.92
C MET A 57 17.43 -9.89 -13.14
N ASP A 58 16.66 -8.84 -12.91
CA ASP A 58 16.22 -7.93 -13.97
C ASP A 58 17.21 -6.76 -14.10
N THR A 59 18.10 -6.86 -15.11
CA THR A 59 19.14 -5.87 -15.40
C THR A 59 18.62 -4.65 -16.17
N ARG A 60 17.33 -4.62 -16.54
CA ARG A 60 16.74 -3.49 -17.27
C ARG A 60 16.77 -2.21 -16.43
N PRO A 61 16.81 -1.01 -17.07
CA PRO A 61 16.72 0.26 -16.36
C PRO A 61 15.50 0.35 -15.43
N SER A 62 15.65 1.02 -14.29
CA SER A 62 14.57 1.16 -13.27
C SER A 62 13.24 1.63 -13.85
N ASN A 63 13.27 2.61 -14.76
CA ASN A 63 12.06 3.13 -15.42
C ASN A 63 11.35 2.05 -16.24
N GLN A 64 12.09 1.22 -16.98
CA GLN A 64 11.53 0.13 -17.76
C GLN A 64 10.96 -0.96 -16.86
N ARG A 65 11.64 -1.30 -15.76
CA ARG A 65 11.13 -2.28 -14.78
C ARG A 65 9.84 -1.83 -14.10
N ARG A 66 9.68 -0.52 -13.89
CA ARG A 66 8.44 0.06 -13.34
C ARG A 66 7.30 0.09 -14.36
N SER A 67 7.58 0.46 -15.61
CA SER A 67 6.56 0.54 -16.67
C SER A 67 6.17 -0.83 -17.25
N ASP A 68 7.09 -1.78 -17.20
CA ASP A 68 6.91 -3.14 -17.70
C ASP A 68 7.53 -4.18 -16.76
N PRO A 69 6.92 -4.40 -15.58
CA PRO A 69 7.43 -5.37 -14.62
C PRO A 69 7.33 -6.80 -15.17
N LEU A 70 8.40 -7.58 -14.99
CA LEU A 70 8.41 -9.02 -15.29
C LEU A 70 8.15 -9.80 -14.02
N ALA A 71 7.18 -10.72 -14.07
CA ALA A 71 6.78 -11.56 -12.93
C ALA A 71 7.11 -13.03 -13.20
N LEU A 72 7.62 -13.70 -12.17
CA LEU A 72 7.89 -15.14 -12.17
C LEU A 72 6.62 -15.95 -11.85
N ASP A 73 5.88 -15.47 -10.85
CA ASP A 73 4.66 -16.10 -10.36
C ASP A 73 3.63 -15.04 -9.93
N PHE A 74 2.40 -15.51 -9.76
CA PHE A 74 1.25 -14.68 -9.40
C PHE A 74 0.43 -15.42 -8.35
N GLY A 75 0.01 -14.69 -7.31
CA GLY A 75 -0.87 -15.19 -6.27
C GLY A 75 -2.15 -14.36 -6.19
N LEU A 76 -3.28 -15.05 -6.08
CA LEU A 76 -4.59 -14.46 -5.81
C LEU A 76 -5.21 -15.13 -4.61
N ALA A 77 -5.98 -14.39 -3.84
CA ALA A 77 -6.83 -14.96 -2.80
C ALA A 77 -8.08 -14.08 -2.58
N GLN A 78 -9.13 -14.69 -2.04
CA GLN A 78 -10.38 -14.00 -1.71
C GLN A 78 -10.76 -14.22 -0.25
N ALA A 79 -11.24 -13.17 0.39
CA ALA A 79 -11.80 -13.18 1.73
C ALA A 79 -13.12 -12.40 1.78
N THR A 80 -13.90 -12.66 2.82
CA THR A 80 -15.18 -11.99 3.08
C THR A 80 -15.10 -11.11 4.32
N LEU A 81 -15.83 -10.00 4.31
CA LEU A 81 -16.08 -9.19 5.51
C LEU A 81 -17.22 -9.81 6.34
N PRO A 82 -17.26 -9.60 7.67
CA PRO A 82 -16.31 -8.82 8.48
C PRO A 82 -15.06 -9.61 8.90
N ASP A 83 -15.12 -10.94 8.90
CA ASP A 83 -14.10 -11.77 9.54
C ASP A 83 -12.74 -11.77 8.82
N CYS A 84 -12.71 -11.29 7.57
CA CYS A 84 -11.54 -11.35 6.68
C CYS A 84 -10.99 -12.78 6.58
N LYS A 85 -11.86 -13.79 6.69
CA LYS A 85 -11.48 -15.20 6.56
C LYS A 85 -11.30 -15.52 5.09
N LEU A 86 -10.19 -16.18 4.78
CA LEU A 86 -9.92 -16.72 3.44
C LEU A 86 -11.06 -17.67 3.05
N GLN A 87 -11.64 -17.46 1.88
CA GLN A 87 -12.62 -18.38 1.31
C GLN A 87 -11.89 -19.65 0.87
N ILE A 88 -12.35 -20.81 1.36
CA ILE A 88 -11.73 -22.11 1.06
C ILE A 88 -11.72 -22.34 -0.45
N GLY A 89 -10.57 -22.74 -1.00
CA GLY A 89 -10.39 -22.99 -2.43
C GLY A 89 -10.34 -21.74 -3.32
N SER A 90 -10.33 -20.54 -2.74
CA SER A 90 -10.23 -19.29 -3.52
C SER A 90 -8.79 -18.85 -3.81
N ALA A 91 -7.81 -19.45 -3.14
CA ALA A 91 -6.41 -19.13 -3.32
C ALA A 91 -5.89 -19.78 -4.60
N LEU A 92 -5.37 -18.97 -5.51
CA LEU A 92 -4.82 -19.40 -6.79
C LEU A 92 -3.35 -19.00 -6.86
N HIS A 93 -2.52 -19.89 -7.41
CA HIS A 93 -1.11 -19.62 -7.65
C HIS A 93 -0.73 -20.06 -9.07
N PHE A 94 -0.24 -19.12 -9.86
CA PHE A 94 0.22 -19.34 -11.23
C PHE A 94 1.73 -19.16 -11.31
N ALA A 95 2.44 -20.10 -11.92
CA ALA A 95 3.87 -19.98 -12.19
C ALA A 95 4.10 -19.92 -13.71
N SER A 96 4.91 -18.96 -14.16
CA SER A 96 5.32 -18.84 -15.56
C SER A 96 6.19 -20.03 -15.94
N THR A 97 5.88 -20.71 -17.04
CA THR A 97 6.71 -21.81 -17.59
C THR A 97 8.05 -21.30 -18.10
N ASP A 98 8.07 -20.09 -18.65
CA ASP A 98 9.26 -19.51 -19.31
C ASP A 98 10.38 -19.21 -18.31
N ASP A 99 10.03 -19.01 -17.04
CA ASP A 99 10.95 -18.60 -16.00
C ASP A 99 11.28 -19.72 -14.99
N LYS A 100 10.95 -20.99 -15.31
CA LYS A 100 11.16 -22.14 -14.41
C LYS A 100 12.62 -22.29 -13.94
N TYR A 101 13.57 -21.93 -14.80
CA TYR A 101 15.02 -22.02 -14.52
C TYR A 101 15.62 -20.73 -13.95
N LEU A 102 14.84 -19.65 -13.85
CA LEU A 102 15.32 -18.33 -13.44
C LEU A 102 15.12 -18.04 -11.95
N MET A 103 14.74 -19.04 -11.16
CA MET A 103 14.73 -18.98 -9.70
C MET A 103 16.16 -18.73 -9.20
N ALA A 104 16.45 -17.47 -8.92
CA ALA A 104 17.77 -16.97 -8.60
C ALA A 104 18.35 -17.65 -7.35
N GLY A 105 19.51 -18.27 -7.49
CA GLY A 105 20.36 -18.63 -6.34
C GLY A 105 20.12 -19.98 -5.68
N GLY A 106 19.46 -20.93 -6.37
CA GLY A 106 19.33 -22.31 -5.86
C GLY A 106 18.43 -22.46 -4.64
N SER A 107 17.68 -21.41 -4.26
CA SER A 107 16.66 -21.53 -3.22
C SER A 107 15.55 -22.46 -3.70
N GLN A 108 15.22 -23.46 -2.89
CA GLN A 108 14.11 -24.37 -3.19
C GLN A 108 12.80 -23.59 -3.27
N LYS A 109 12.04 -23.81 -4.35
CA LYS A 109 10.69 -23.25 -4.51
C LYS A 109 9.82 -23.79 -3.37
N LEU A 110 9.32 -22.89 -2.52
CA LEU A 110 8.41 -23.28 -1.44
C LEU A 110 7.10 -23.80 -2.04
N ALA A 111 6.63 -24.94 -1.52
CA ALA A 111 5.34 -25.50 -1.90
C ALA A 111 4.21 -24.52 -1.57
N PHE A 112 3.19 -24.49 -2.43
CA PHE A 112 1.99 -23.68 -2.18
C PHE A 112 1.08 -24.42 -1.20
N GLU A 113 0.94 -23.90 0.02
CA GLU A 113 0.23 -24.58 1.12
C GLU A 113 -1.29 -24.56 0.99
N TRP A 114 -1.86 -23.70 0.12
CA TRP A 114 -3.31 -23.45 0.05
C TRP A 114 -3.97 -23.96 -1.22
N GLY A 115 -3.27 -24.79 -1.98
CA GLY A 115 -3.79 -25.40 -3.20
C GLY A 115 -2.68 -25.97 -4.07
N THR A 116 -2.93 -26.02 -5.38
CA THR A 116 -1.95 -26.45 -6.37
C THR A 116 -1.37 -25.24 -7.11
N THR A 117 -0.10 -25.33 -7.48
CA THR A 117 0.51 -24.35 -8.39
C THR A 117 0.20 -24.76 -9.82
N GLU A 118 -0.42 -23.87 -10.59
CA GLU A 118 -0.67 -24.09 -12.01
C GLU A 118 0.51 -23.50 -12.81
N GLU A 119 1.28 -24.36 -13.47
CA GLU A 119 2.33 -23.93 -14.41
C GLU A 119 1.72 -23.64 -15.78
N MET A 120 1.88 -22.43 -16.29
CA MET A 120 1.32 -22.04 -17.58
C MET A 120 2.08 -20.90 -18.26
N ASP A 121 1.92 -20.78 -19.57
CA ASP A 121 2.47 -19.69 -20.37
C ASP A 121 1.87 -18.33 -19.98
N ILE A 122 2.65 -17.26 -20.15
CA ILE A 122 2.30 -15.91 -19.72
C ILE A 122 1.04 -15.36 -20.42
N ILE A 123 0.73 -15.81 -21.64
CA ILE A 123 -0.48 -15.42 -22.37
C ILE A 123 -1.71 -16.05 -21.69
N LYS A 124 -1.59 -17.31 -21.25
CA LYS A 124 -2.64 -17.99 -20.48
C LYS A 124 -2.86 -17.34 -19.12
N ILE A 125 -1.78 -16.98 -18.40
CA ILE A 125 -1.87 -16.23 -17.14
C ILE A 125 -2.62 -14.90 -17.36
N SER A 126 -2.25 -14.15 -18.39
CA SER A 126 -2.90 -12.87 -18.72
C SER A 126 -4.39 -13.05 -18.96
N THR A 127 -4.77 -14.09 -19.71
CA THR A 127 -6.18 -14.43 -19.97
C THR A 127 -6.89 -14.81 -18.67
N ARG A 128 -6.24 -15.61 -17.81
CA ARG A 128 -6.82 -16.04 -16.53
C ARG A 128 -7.05 -14.88 -15.58
N LEU A 129 -6.11 -13.93 -15.49
CA LEU A 129 -6.26 -12.70 -14.71
C LEU A 129 -7.41 -11.83 -15.21
N LYS A 130 -7.50 -11.61 -16.54
CA LYS A 130 -8.62 -10.86 -17.14
C LYS A 130 -9.97 -11.48 -16.78
N THR A 131 -10.11 -12.79 -16.99
CA THR A 131 -11.35 -13.52 -16.69
C THR A 131 -11.67 -13.44 -15.21
N PHE A 132 -10.69 -13.70 -14.34
CA PHE A 132 -10.87 -13.65 -12.88
C PHE A 132 -11.41 -12.30 -12.41
N PHE A 133 -10.78 -11.19 -12.79
CA PHE A 133 -11.26 -9.87 -12.36
C PHE A 133 -12.59 -9.49 -13.01
N ALA A 134 -12.81 -9.82 -14.28
CA ALA A 134 -14.06 -9.52 -14.97
C ALA A 134 -15.26 -10.27 -14.37
N GLU A 135 -15.09 -11.55 -14.03
CA GLU A 135 -16.10 -12.37 -13.35
C GLU A 135 -16.39 -11.83 -11.95
N ARG A 136 -15.34 -11.58 -11.14
CA ARG A 136 -15.52 -11.09 -9.79
C ARG A 136 -16.18 -9.72 -9.73
N ILE A 137 -15.86 -8.81 -10.65
CA ILE A 137 -16.52 -7.51 -10.76
C ILE A 137 -18.00 -7.67 -11.16
N ARG A 138 -18.31 -8.58 -12.10
CA ARG A 138 -19.68 -8.83 -12.58
C ARG A 138 -20.57 -9.50 -11.52
N GLU A 139 -20.02 -10.44 -10.77
CA GLU A 139 -20.72 -11.19 -9.72
C GLU A 139 -20.88 -10.38 -8.43
N SER A 140 -20.08 -9.34 -8.24
CA SER A 140 -20.10 -8.58 -7.00
C SER A 140 -21.25 -7.58 -6.99
N ALA A 141 -22.19 -7.77 -6.07
CA ALA A 141 -23.22 -6.78 -5.76
C ALA A 141 -22.68 -5.59 -4.94
N GLY A 142 -21.42 -5.67 -4.48
CA GLY A 142 -20.75 -4.65 -3.68
C GLY A 142 -19.36 -4.31 -4.22
N PRO A 143 -18.67 -3.34 -3.60
CA PRO A 143 -17.31 -2.99 -3.97
C PRO A 143 -16.32 -4.08 -3.60
N ILE A 144 -15.23 -4.16 -4.37
CA ILE A 144 -14.10 -5.03 -4.11
C ILE A 144 -12.98 -4.21 -3.48
N ILE A 145 -12.46 -4.65 -2.33
CA ILE A 145 -11.23 -4.12 -1.74
C ILE A 145 -10.07 -5.00 -2.21
N LEU A 146 -9.22 -4.48 -3.09
CA LEU A 146 -8.06 -5.18 -3.63
C LEU A 146 -6.80 -4.81 -2.83
N LEU A 147 -6.29 -5.77 -2.08
CA LEU A 147 -5.04 -5.70 -1.33
C LEU A 147 -3.87 -6.05 -2.25
N VAL A 148 -2.89 -5.15 -2.34
CA VAL A 148 -1.68 -5.33 -3.16
C VAL A 148 -0.42 -5.03 -2.37
N HIS A 149 0.72 -5.49 -2.88
CA HIS A 149 2.05 -5.17 -2.36
C HIS A 149 2.80 -4.29 -3.37
N GLY A 150 2.93 -3.01 -3.09
CA GLY A 150 3.52 -2.04 -4.02
C GLY A 150 2.53 -1.65 -5.12
N LYS A 151 1.59 -0.78 -4.79
CA LYS A 151 0.43 -0.39 -5.61
C LYS A 151 0.83 0.01 -7.04
N GLU A 152 1.83 0.87 -7.21
CA GLU A 152 2.22 1.35 -8.55
C GLU A 152 2.65 0.19 -9.46
N LEU A 153 3.44 -0.74 -8.91
CA LEU A 153 3.97 -1.88 -9.64
C LEU A 153 2.86 -2.91 -9.92
N SER A 154 2.02 -3.21 -8.93
CA SER A 154 0.87 -4.13 -9.09
C SER A 154 -0.14 -3.61 -10.11
N MET A 155 -0.47 -2.32 -10.08
CA MET A 155 -1.40 -1.72 -11.03
C MET A 155 -0.85 -1.73 -12.45
N THR A 156 0.44 -1.42 -12.61
CA THR A 156 1.11 -1.50 -13.92
C THR A 156 1.15 -2.94 -14.42
N MET A 157 1.48 -3.91 -13.56
CA MET A 157 1.44 -5.33 -13.90
C MET A 157 0.04 -5.76 -14.39
N LEU A 158 -1.02 -5.49 -13.62
CA LEU A 158 -2.39 -5.85 -14.00
C LEU A 158 -2.82 -5.20 -15.32
N LYS A 159 -2.47 -3.93 -15.53
CA LYS A 159 -2.71 -3.22 -16.79
C LYS A 159 -1.97 -3.85 -17.96
N ASN A 160 -0.71 -4.23 -17.79
CA ASN A 160 0.09 -4.88 -18.84
C ASN A 160 -0.42 -6.29 -19.16
N LYS A 161 -1.04 -6.98 -18.19
CA LYS A 161 -1.80 -8.22 -18.41
C LYS A 161 -3.19 -7.98 -18.99
N GLY A 162 -3.53 -6.73 -19.31
CA GLY A 162 -4.75 -6.28 -19.97
C GLY A 162 -6.00 -6.37 -19.10
N VAL A 163 -5.84 -6.35 -17.77
CA VAL A 163 -6.96 -6.15 -16.84
C VAL A 163 -7.42 -4.70 -16.95
N ASP A 164 -8.73 -4.47 -17.13
CA ASP A 164 -9.29 -3.12 -17.15
C ASP A 164 -9.31 -2.52 -15.75
N THR A 165 -8.40 -1.58 -15.52
CA THR A 165 -8.21 -0.84 -14.27
C THR A 165 -8.73 0.59 -14.33
N SER A 166 -9.37 0.99 -15.43
CA SER A 166 -9.77 2.39 -15.70
C SER A 166 -10.71 2.99 -14.66
N ARG A 167 -11.53 2.14 -14.01
CA ARG A 167 -12.51 2.53 -12.99
C ARG A 167 -12.05 2.24 -11.56
N TRP A 168 -10.82 1.78 -11.37
CA TRP A 168 -10.33 1.40 -10.04
C TRP A 168 -9.86 2.66 -9.30
N VAL A 169 -10.17 2.72 -8.01
CA VAL A 169 -9.83 3.86 -7.15
C VAL A 169 -8.74 3.46 -6.18
N SER A 170 -7.82 4.38 -5.88
CA SER A 170 -6.80 4.17 -4.87
C SER A 170 -7.32 4.49 -3.48
N GLY A 171 -6.99 3.63 -2.52
CA GLY A 171 -7.46 3.72 -1.15
C GLY A 171 -8.93 3.35 -1.02
N ILE A 172 -9.45 3.46 0.19
CA ILE A 172 -10.81 3.03 0.56
C ILE A 172 -11.63 4.14 1.23
N LYS A 173 -11.09 5.36 1.30
CA LYS A 173 -11.75 6.50 1.98
C LYS A 173 -13.13 6.80 1.37
N ASP A 174 -13.26 6.63 0.05
CA ASP A 174 -14.48 6.95 -0.69
C ASP A 174 -15.61 5.94 -0.37
N LEU A 175 -15.29 4.75 0.16
CA LEU A 175 -16.28 3.76 0.61
C LEU A 175 -17.06 4.23 1.83
N LEU A 176 -16.47 5.10 2.65
CA LEU A 176 -17.10 5.59 3.88
C LEU A 176 -18.10 6.72 3.62
N GLY A 177 -18.30 7.09 2.35
CA GLY A 177 -19.23 8.15 1.97
C GLY A 177 -18.81 9.51 2.50
N PHE A 178 -17.55 9.67 2.93
CA PHE A 178 -17.03 11.01 3.20
C PHE A 178 -17.21 11.79 1.91
N PRO A 179 -17.93 12.94 1.95
CA PRO A 179 -18.01 13.79 0.78
C PRO A 179 -16.56 13.99 0.39
N GLN A 180 -16.20 13.60 -0.83
CA GLN A 180 -14.93 14.06 -1.36
C GLN A 180 -15.02 15.55 -1.14
N ILE A 181 -14.19 16.07 -0.23
CA ILE A 181 -13.94 17.48 -0.13
C ILE A 181 -13.26 17.70 -1.46
N GLU A 182 -14.08 17.87 -2.50
CA GLU A 182 -13.66 18.26 -3.83
C GLU A 182 -12.80 19.43 -3.45
N ARG A 183 -11.48 19.24 -3.60
CA ARG A 183 -10.52 20.32 -3.44
C ARG A 183 -10.87 21.21 -4.60
N SER A 184 -11.95 21.95 -4.44
CA SER A 184 -12.61 22.74 -5.45
C SER A 184 -11.47 23.56 -5.96
N PRO A 185 -10.98 23.28 -7.19
CA PRO A 185 -9.64 23.66 -7.59
C PRO A 185 -9.62 25.16 -7.49
N ARG A 186 -9.00 25.69 -6.42
CA ARG A 186 -9.29 27.00 -5.81
C ARG A 186 -9.82 27.98 -6.86
N ARG A 187 -11.14 27.95 -7.10
CA ARG A 187 -11.82 28.84 -8.05
C ARG A 187 -11.91 30.16 -7.30
N GLY A 188 -10.79 30.88 -7.28
CA GLY A 188 -10.64 32.01 -6.37
C GLY A 188 -9.28 32.67 -6.36
N GLN A 189 -8.21 32.04 -6.86
CA GLN A 189 -7.15 32.84 -7.47
C GLN A 189 -7.54 33.06 -8.92
N GLN A 190 -8.45 34.03 -9.10
CA GLN A 190 -8.38 34.91 -10.25
C GLN A 190 -6.92 35.37 -10.33
N GLN A 191 -6.13 34.68 -11.14
CA GLN A 191 -5.04 35.32 -11.83
C GLN A 191 -5.74 36.43 -12.61
N TYR A 192 -5.74 37.62 -12.04
CA TYR A 192 -5.98 38.83 -12.80
C TYR A 192 -5.14 38.68 -14.08
N PRO A 193 -5.74 38.88 -15.27
CA PRO A 193 -4.97 38.89 -16.49
C PRO A 193 -3.89 39.94 -16.27
N ARG A 194 -2.66 39.45 -16.04
CA ARG A 194 -1.49 40.28 -16.04
C ARG A 194 -1.41 40.74 -17.47
N HIS A 195 -1.95 41.93 -17.72
CA HIS A 195 -1.78 42.62 -18.98
C HIS A 195 -0.29 42.51 -19.30
N GLU A 196 0.02 41.66 -20.28
CA GLU A 196 1.26 41.76 -21.03
C GLU A 196 1.22 43.13 -21.69
N GLN A 197 1.68 44.13 -20.94
CA GLN A 197 2.17 45.34 -21.55
C GLN A 197 3.37 44.93 -22.38
N SER A 198 3.10 44.79 -23.67
CA SER A 198 4.07 44.94 -24.73
C SER A 198 4.86 46.23 -24.49
N ASN A 199 5.99 46.12 -23.79
CA ASN A 199 7.04 47.13 -23.85
C ASN A 199 8.24 46.49 -24.54
N GLY A 200 8.26 46.68 -25.85
CA GLY A 200 9.48 46.59 -26.61
C GLY A 200 10.50 47.63 -26.13
N TYR A 201 11.76 47.32 -26.46
CA TYR A 201 12.92 48.21 -26.50
C TYR A 201 13.55 48.63 -25.16
N ARG A 202 14.74 48.03 -24.90
CA ARG A 202 16.04 48.64 -24.49
C ARG A 202 16.81 47.57 -23.69
N ARG A 203 17.87 46.93 -24.19
CA ARG A 203 19.21 47.44 -24.50
C ARG A 203 19.85 48.13 -23.28
N GLY A 204 20.90 47.53 -22.72
CA GLY A 204 21.78 48.13 -21.70
C GLY A 204 21.89 47.22 -20.47
N SER A 205 22.96 46.46 -20.30
CA SER A 205 24.25 46.87 -19.71
C SER A 205 24.15 47.11 -18.20
N ASP A 206 24.87 46.24 -17.49
CA ASP A 206 25.57 46.49 -16.22
C ASP A 206 24.82 46.69 -14.89
N SER A 207 25.61 46.38 -13.86
CA SER A 207 25.47 46.71 -12.43
C SER A 207 24.75 45.65 -11.61
N ARG A 208 25.46 44.75 -10.90
CA ARG A 208 26.18 44.98 -9.62
C ARG A 208 25.42 45.95 -8.68
N GLY A 209 25.04 45.45 -7.50
CA GLY A 209 24.53 46.25 -6.38
C GLY A 209 23.24 45.66 -5.80
N SER A 210 23.30 44.86 -4.73
CA SER A 210 23.28 45.36 -3.34
C SER A 210 22.04 46.22 -3.03
N TYR A 211 20.90 45.58 -2.73
CA TYR A 211 19.72 46.24 -2.17
C TYR A 211 18.92 45.26 -1.29
N TYR A 212 19.50 44.88 -0.15
CA TYR A 212 18.78 44.16 0.91
C TYR A 212 18.44 45.04 2.13
N ASP A 213 18.59 46.38 2.03
CA ASP A 213 18.55 47.26 3.21
C ASP A 213 17.42 48.31 3.23
N ASP A 214 16.38 48.19 2.40
CA ASP A 214 15.37 49.27 2.24
C ASP A 214 13.94 48.92 2.69
N ARG A 215 13.75 47.97 3.62
CA ARG A 215 12.39 47.56 4.09
C ARG A 215 12.07 47.83 5.56
N ARG A 216 12.87 48.60 6.29
CA ARG A 216 12.63 48.87 7.73
C ARG A 216 11.83 50.13 8.07
N GLY A 217 11.38 50.92 7.10
CA GLY A 217 10.85 52.27 7.39
C GLY A 217 9.47 52.64 6.87
N ARG A 218 8.63 51.71 6.37
CA ARG A 218 7.37 52.15 5.71
C ARG A 218 6.22 52.36 6.73
N PRO A 219 5.75 53.61 6.95
CA PRO A 219 4.69 53.89 7.90
C PRO A 219 3.36 53.27 7.45
N ARG A 220 2.69 52.63 8.41
CA ARG A 220 1.30 52.15 8.31
C ARG A 220 0.35 53.34 8.16
N SER A 221 0.07 53.73 6.93
CA SER A 221 -1.03 54.65 6.63
C SER A 221 -2.34 53.87 6.54
N ARG A 222 -3.12 53.95 7.62
CA ARG A 222 -4.56 53.69 7.63
C ARG A 222 -5.24 54.70 6.69
N SER A 223 -6.08 54.24 5.76
CA SER A 223 -7.17 55.07 5.23
C SER A 223 -8.43 54.23 4.98
N ARG A 224 -9.37 54.43 5.90
CA ARG A 224 -10.84 54.35 5.77
C ARG A 224 -11.29 55.08 4.48
N SER A 225 -11.95 54.43 3.53
CA SER A 225 -13.42 54.29 3.35
C SER A 225 -13.77 54.76 1.90
N PRO A 226 -15.05 54.88 1.50
CA PRO A 226 -15.82 53.93 0.70
C PRO A 226 -16.19 54.48 -0.69
N SER A 227 -16.49 53.64 -1.70
CA SER A 227 -17.30 54.11 -2.83
C SER A 227 -18.11 53.01 -3.51
N ARG A 228 -19.42 53.25 -3.46
CA ARG A 228 -20.46 52.69 -4.33
C ARG A 228 -20.15 53.04 -5.80
N ALA A 229 -20.48 52.16 -6.72
CA ALA A 229 -21.10 52.54 -8.01
C ALA A 229 -21.55 51.27 -8.74
N SER A 230 -22.86 51.06 -8.68
CA SER A 230 -23.66 50.43 -9.73
C SER A 230 -23.21 50.93 -11.11
N SER A 231 -22.52 50.08 -11.86
CA SER A 231 -22.37 50.22 -13.31
C SER A 231 -23.24 49.16 -13.97
N SER A 232 -24.53 49.46 -14.01
CA SER A 232 -25.49 48.92 -14.96
C SER A 232 -25.09 49.36 -16.37
N TYR A 233 -24.12 48.65 -16.97
CA TYR A 233 -24.02 48.54 -18.41
C TYR A 233 -24.43 47.12 -18.77
N GLY A 234 -25.64 47.03 -19.35
CA GLY A 234 -26.17 45.84 -19.98
C GLY A 234 -25.29 45.42 -21.15
N GLY A 235 -24.19 44.72 -20.84
CA GLY A 235 -23.56 43.86 -21.81
C GLY A 235 -24.55 42.76 -22.17
N PRO A 236 -24.76 42.46 -23.46
CA PRO A 236 -25.58 41.31 -23.85
C PRO A 236 -25.07 40.09 -23.10
N PRO A 237 -25.96 39.21 -22.59
CA PRO A 237 -25.54 38.00 -21.90
C PRO A 237 -24.56 37.30 -22.82
N ARG A 238 -23.28 37.32 -22.46
CA ARG A 238 -22.25 36.55 -23.15
C ARG A 238 -22.75 35.13 -23.02
N ARG A 239 -23.35 34.63 -24.10
CA ARG A 239 -23.66 33.22 -24.29
C ARG A 239 -22.37 32.51 -23.93
N SER A 240 -22.39 31.86 -22.77
CA SER A 240 -21.35 30.92 -22.38
C SER A 240 -21.06 30.11 -23.65
N PRO A 241 -19.79 30.05 -24.11
CA PRO A 241 -19.45 29.27 -25.28
C PRO A 241 -20.15 27.91 -25.16
N PRO A 242 -20.82 27.42 -26.21
CA PRO A 242 -21.48 26.13 -26.17
C PRO A 242 -20.46 25.16 -25.60
N ARG A 243 -20.77 24.63 -24.41
CA ARG A 243 -19.93 23.62 -23.76
C ARG A 243 -19.81 22.53 -24.81
N HIS A 244 -18.65 22.46 -25.45
CA HIS A 244 -18.39 21.41 -26.40
C HIS A 244 -18.73 20.09 -25.68
N PRO A 245 -19.50 19.19 -26.31
CA PRO A 245 -19.65 17.81 -25.86
C PRO A 245 -18.32 17.09 -26.08
N GLY A 246 -17.27 17.60 -25.43
CA GLY A 246 -15.93 17.05 -25.46
C GLY A 246 -15.85 16.07 -24.33
N THR A 247 -16.12 14.80 -24.62
CA THR A 247 -15.57 13.63 -23.93
C THR A 247 -15.46 13.79 -22.41
N SER A 248 -16.52 14.30 -21.77
CA SER A 248 -16.63 14.28 -20.33
C SER A 248 -16.75 12.82 -19.95
N SER A 249 -15.66 12.27 -19.43
CA SER A 249 -15.61 11.03 -18.69
C SER A 249 -16.85 10.92 -17.82
N GLN A 250 -17.78 10.11 -18.34
CA GLN A 250 -18.91 9.47 -17.68
C GLN A 250 -19.76 10.35 -16.76
N ASP A 251 -21.00 10.59 -17.20
CA ASP A 251 -22.17 10.67 -16.31
C ASP A 251 -22.30 9.38 -15.47
N GLN A 252 -21.34 9.11 -14.58
CA GLN A 252 -21.62 8.19 -13.50
C GLN A 252 -22.65 8.88 -12.61
N PRO A 253 -23.80 8.23 -12.34
CA PRO A 253 -24.79 8.79 -11.44
C PRO A 253 -24.06 9.13 -10.14
N ARG A 254 -24.14 10.41 -9.73
CA ARG A 254 -23.50 10.91 -8.50
C ARG A 254 -23.90 9.99 -7.35
N GLY A 255 -22.99 9.12 -6.91
CA GLY A 255 -23.24 8.11 -5.89
C GLY A 255 -22.93 6.65 -6.27
N ALA A 256 -22.59 6.34 -7.53
CA ALA A 256 -22.09 5.02 -7.87
C ALA A 256 -20.69 4.80 -7.27
N LEU A 257 -20.55 3.80 -6.40
CA LEU A 257 -19.25 3.39 -5.86
C LEU A 257 -18.37 2.84 -6.98
N ALA A 258 -17.06 3.04 -6.87
CA ALA A 258 -16.11 2.38 -7.74
C ALA A 258 -16.20 0.85 -7.56
N PRO A 259 -16.01 0.06 -8.65
CA PRO A 259 -16.07 -1.40 -8.55
C PRO A 259 -14.92 -1.97 -7.73
N VAL A 260 -13.74 -1.34 -7.74
CA VAL A 260 -12.53 -1.82 -7.07
C VAL A 260 -11.80 -0.67 -6.38
N TYR A 261 -11.43 -0.89 -5.12
CA TYR A 261 -10.65 0.01 -4.27
C TYR A 261 -9.32 -0.66 -3.92
N VAL A 262 -8.21 -0.04 -4.31
CA VAL A 262 -6.86 -0.64 -4.23
C VAL A 262 -6.15 -0.14 -2.98
N VAL A 263 -5.71 -1.05 -2.13
CA VAL A 263 -5.02 -0.77 -0.87
C VAL A 263 -3.59 -1.32 -0.93
N ASP A 264 -2.60 -0.46 -0.76
CA ASP A 264 -1.20 -0.87 -0.66
C ASP A 264 -0.87 -1.35 0.76
N VAL A 265 -0.88 -2.67 0.97
CA VAL A 265 -0.64 -3.27 2.28
C VAL A 265 0.82 -3.12 2.72
N GLN A 266 1.75 -3.04 1.76
CA GLN A 266 3.16 -2.80 2.08
C GLN A 266 3.31 -1.43 2.73
N GLN A 267 2.79 -0.39 2.08
CA GLN A 267 2.86 0.98 2.57
C GLN A 267 2.13 1.15 3.91
N LEU A 268 0.97 0.50 4.09
CA LEU A 268 0.27 0.46 5.37
C LEU A 268 1.11 -0.20 6.48
N TYR A 269 1.76 -1.32 6.18
CA TYR A 269 2.57 -2.04 7.15
C TYR A 269 3.81 -1.24 7.57
N GLU A 270 4.55 -0.67 6.60
CA GLU A 270 5.71 0.18 6.86
C GLU A 270 5.32 1.39 7.72
N THR A 271 4.18 2.02 7.42
CA THR A 271 3.62 3.14 8.19
C THR A 271 3.27 2.75 9.62
N SER A 272 2.72 1.55 9.82
CA SER A 272 2.26 1.05 11.11
C SER A 272 3.42 0.59 12.00
N MET A 273 4.31 -0.25 11.46
CA MET A 273 5.36 -0.93 12.24
C MET A 273 6.69 -0.17 12.29
N GLN A 274 6.90 0.85 11.44
CA GLN A 274 8.18 1.56 11.31
C GLN A 274 9.39 0.63 11.03
N THR A 275 9.13 -0.59 10.55
CA THR A 275 10.15 -1.59 10.24
C THR A 275 10.14 -1.89 8.74
N GLN A 276 11.33 -2.12 8.19
CA GLN A 276 11.48 -2.65 6.84
C GLN A 276 11.14 -4.14 6.85
N SER A 277 10.22 -4.58 6.00
CA SER A 277 9.87 -6.00 5.89
C SER A 277 10.94 -6.74 5.06
N SER A 278 11.33 -7.93 5.50
CA SER A 278 12.16 -8.84 4.71
C SER A 278 11.32 -9.52 3.62
N SER A 279 11.88 -9.69 2.42
CA SER A 279 11.19 -10.34 1.28
C SER A 279 10.76 -11.78 1.62
N LYS A 280 9.46 -12.08 1.44
CA LYS A 280 8.89 -13.43 1.55
C LYS A 280 8.45 -13.95 0.16
N SER A 281 8.25 -15.27 0.03
CA SER A 281 7.80 -15.93 -1.21
C SER A 281 6.33 -15.65 -1.54
N VAL A 282 5.99 -15.43 -2.82
CA VAL A 282 4.61 -15.13 -3.27
C VAL A 282 3.60 -16.22 -2.94
N SER A 283 4.03 -17.48 -3.02
CA SER A 283 3.19 -18.63 -2.65
C SER A 283 2.63 -18.49 -1.25
N GLN A 284 3.35 -17.80 -0.34
CA GLN A 284 2.89 -17.50 1.01
C GLN A 284 2.26 -16.10 1.15
N MET A 285 2.59 -15.15 0.27
CA MET A 285 2.20 -13.75 0.43
C MET A 285 0.72 -13.47 0.20
N ALA A 286 0.02 -14.16 -0.71
CA ALA A 286 -1.37 -13.80 -1.04
C ALA A 286 -2.31 -13.89 0.18
N LYS A 287 -2.26 -15.02 0.91
CA LYS A 287 -2.98 -15.19 2.18
C LYS A 287 -2.39 -14.31 3.27
N MET A 288 -1.06 -14.26 3.38
CA MET A 288 -0.39 -13.47 4.42
C MET A 288 -0.76 -11.98 4.32
N ILE A 289 -0.96 -11.41 3.13
CA ILE A 289 -1.41 -10.02 2.98
C ILE A 289 -2.81 -9.82 3.56
N ILE A 290 -3.72 -10.78 3.39
CA ILE A 290 -5.05 -10.74 4.01
C ILE A 290 -4.91 -10.83 5.53
N ASP A 291 -4.11 -11.77 6.04
CA ASP A 291 -3.89 -11.94 7.48
C ASP A 291 -3.20 -10.72 8.11
N LEU A 292 -2.24 -10.12 7.39
CA LEU A 292 -1.52 -8.91 7.80
C LEU A 292 -2.46 -7.71 7.82
N TRP A 293 -3.23 -7.50 6.74
CA TRP A 293 -4.22 -6.43 6.71
C TRP A 293 -5.26 -6.60 7.82
N ARG A 294 -5.78 -7.83 8.01
CA ARG A 294 -6.67 -8.17 9.11
C ARG A 294 -6.07 -7.82 10.47
N SER A 295 -4.82 -8.21 10.73
CA SER A 295 -4.11 -7.88 11.98
C SER A 295 -3.98 -6.36 12.17
N MET A 296 -3.69 -5.61 11.11
CA MET A 296 -3.58 -4.15 11.16
C MET A 296 -4.92 -3.44 11.44
N ILE A 297 -6.03 -3.98 10.93
CA ILE A 297 -7.37 -3.38 11.09
C ILE A 297 -8.09 -3.84 12.36
N SER A 298 -7.76 -5.02 12.90
CA SER A 298 -8.33 -5.54 14.14
C SER A 298 -7.52 -5.20 15.39
N GLY A 299 -6.27 -4.74 15.20
CA GLY A 299 -5.34 -4.45 16.29
C GLY A 299 -5.65 -3.17 17.05
N LEU A 300 -4.91 -2.97 18.15
CA LEU A 300 -4.93 -1.78 19.00
C LEU A 300 -4.77 -0.48 18.20
N ALA A 301 -5.23 0.64 18.77
CA ALA A 301 -5.04 1.96 18.18
C ALA A 301 -3.56 2.20 17.86
N ILE A 302 -3.25 2.92 16.77
CA ILE A 302 -1.85 3.18 16.36
C ILE A 302 -1.08 3.84 17.51
N ASP A 303 -1.75 4.71 18.26
CA ASP A 303 -1.15 5.41 19.39
C ASP A 303 -0.80 4.44 20.53
N GLU A 304 -1.69 3.48 20.85
CA GLU A 304 -1.41 2.41 21.82
C GLU A 304 -0.26 1.50 21.36
N GLN A 305 -0.21 1.14 20.07
CA GLN A 305 0.91 0.37 19.51
C GLN A 305 2.23 1.13 19.64
N ARG A 306 2.23 2.45 19.40
CA ARG A 306 3.41 3.31 19.56
C ARG A 306 3.83 3.45 21.01
N GLU A 307 2.90 3.52 21.94
CA GLU A 307 3.18 3.52 23.38
C GLU A 307 3.83 2.20 23.82
N LEU A 308 3.31 1.05 23.37
CA LEU A 308 3.91 -0.25 23.64
C LEU A 308 5.33 -0.37 23.08
N VAL A 309 5.59 0.15 21.87
CA VAL A 309 6.94 0.16 21.29
C VAL A 309 7.87 1.08 22.08
N LYS A 310 7.41 2.25 22.55
CA LYS A 310 8.20 3.13 23.42
C LYS A 310 8.55 2.46 24.75
N LEU A 311 7.59 1.75 25.35
CA LEU A 311 7.80 0.98 26.57
C LEU A 311 8.80 -0.16 26.34
N ARG A 312 8.70 -0.88 25.21
CA ARG A 312 9.62 -1.98 24.88
C ARG A 312 11.04 -1.52 24.56
N ASN A 313 11.20 -0.40 23.86
CA ASN A 313 12.50 0.11 23.44
C ASN A 313 13.18 0.97 24.51
N ASN A 314 12.51 1.27 25.63
CA ASN A 314 13.11 1.94 26.78
C ASN A 314 13.18 1.01 28.01
N PRO A 315 13.96 -0.09 27.96
CA PRO A 315 14.07 -1.05 29.06
C PRO A 315 14.67 -0.45 30.34
N GLN A 316 15.30 0.73 30.27
CA GLN A 316 15.89 1.41 31.44
C GLN A 316 14.86 2.06 32.38
N GLY A 317 13.61 2.25 31.94
CA GLY A 317 12.55 2.85 32.78
C GLY A 317 11.83 1.87 33.73
N GLN A 318 11.95 0.55 33.51
CA GLN A 318 11.25 -0.45 34.33
C GLN A 318 12.06 -0.98 35.52
N ALA A 319 13.37 -0.67 35.60
CA ALA A 319 14.22 -1.09 36.71
C ALA A 319 14.17 -0.17 37.95
N GLN A 320 13.44 0.95 37.92
CA GLN A 320 13.38 1.93 39.02
C GLN A 320 12.04 1.98 39.77
N ALA A 321 11.03 1.18 39.40
CA ALA A 321 9.70 1.24 39.99
C ALA A 321 9.38 0.13 41.01
N THR A 322 10.34 -0.74 41.35
CA THR A 322 10.14 -1.87 42.28
C THR A 322 11.09 -1.87 43.49
N SER A 323 11.75 -0.74 43.81
CA SER A 323 12.73 -0.68 44.90
C SER A 323 12.30 0.11 46.14
N GLU A 324 11.01 0.44 46.29
CA GLU A 324 10.49 1.12 47.51
C GLU A 324 9.34 0.33 48.13
N ALA A 325 9.65 -0.85 48.67
CA ALA A 325 8.90 -1.49 49.76
C ALA A 325 9.55 -2.84 50.11
N ASN A 326 10.59 -2.83 50.94
CA ASN A 326 10.93 -3.89 51.89
C ASN A 326 12.09 -3.41 52.76
N ASP A 327 11.77 -2.46 53.64
CA ASP A 327 12.39 -2.41 54.96
C ASP A 327 11.64 -3.44 55.81
N GLU A 328 12.28 -4.55 56.15
CA GLU A 328 12.32 -5.15 57.50
C GLU A 328 13.06 -6.51 57.50
N GLU A 329 14.19 -6.49 58.21
CA GLU A 329 14.75 -7.54 59.06
C GLU A 329 15.01 -8.97 58.55
N GLY A 330 16.28 -9.38 58.69
CA GLY A 330 16.61 -10.79 58.96
C GLY A 330 17.85 -11.29 58.23
N GLY A 331 19.00 -11.26 58.91
CA GLY A 331 20.28 -11.64 58.34
C GLY A 331 20.41 -13.11 57.95
N SER A 332 21.30 -13.36 57.01
CA SER A 332 22.21 -14.51 57.01
C SER A 332 23.28 -14.27 55.96
N ASP A 333 24.52 -14.22 56.41
CA ASP A 333 25.70 -14.34 55.56
C ASP A 333 25.59 -15.58 54.67
N SER A 334 25.60 -15.39 53.34
CA SER A 334 26.01 -16.44 52.42
C SER A 334 26.56 -15.83 51.14
N ASP A 335 27.86 -15.58 51.24
CA ASP A 335 28.81 -15.17 50.22
C ASP A 335 28.89 -16.26 49.14
N SER A 336 28.00 -16.21 48.15
CA SER A 336 28.11 -17.04 46.94
C SER A 336 28.13 -16.15 45.71
N ASP A 337 29.36 -15.88 45.27
CA ASP A 337 29.73 -15.33 43.98
C ASP A 337 29.09 -16.14 42.84
N PHE A 338 27.85 -15.78 42.50
CA PHE A 338 27.17 -16.33 41.34
C PHE A 338 27.71 -15.62 40.09
N ASP A 339 28.79 -16.15 39.52
CA ASP A 339 29.35 -15.67 38.26
C ASP A 339 28.40 -16.00 37.09
N PRO A 340 27.78 -14.99 36.45
CA PRO A 340 26.83 -15.19 35.35
C PRO A 340 27.46 -15.78 34.07
N ASN A 341 28.79 -15.96 34.02
CA ASN A 341 29.47 -16.66 32.92
C ASN A 341 29.62 -18.18 33.10
N SER A 342 29.12 -18.77 34.21
CA SER A 342 29.26 -20.21 34.47
C SER A 342 28.21 -21.10 33.78
N ILE A 343 27.36 -20.58 32.91
CA ILE A 343 26.46 -21.39 32.08
C ILE A 343 27.28 -22.07 30.99
N ILE A 344 27.75 -23.28 31.29
CA ILE A 344 28.28 -24.22 30.31
C ILE A 344 27.09 -24.72 29.49
N GLN A 345 26.92 -24.17 28.29
CA GLN A 345 26.05 -24.74 27.27
C GLN A 345 26.72 -26.02 26.76
N GLU A 346 26.26 -27.19 27.22
CA GLU A 346 26.66 -28.48 26.63
C GLU A 346 26.26 -28.49 25.15
N ALA A 347 27.27 -28.44 24.27
CA ALA A 347 27.07 -28.53 22.83
C ALA A 347 26.51 -29.93 22.50
N PRO A 348 25.37 -30.05 21.80
CA PRO A 348 24.86 -31.35 21.38
C PRO A 348 25.88 -32.02 20.46
N ALA A 349 26.24 -33.26 20.79
CA ALA A 349 27.19 -34.06 20.05
C ALA A 349 26.80 -34.16 18.56
N PRO A 350 27.75 -34.02 17.62
CA PRO A 350 27.47 -34.10 16.19
C PRO A 350 26.99 -35.51 15.84
N THR A 351 25.72 -35.62 15.47
CA THR A 351 25.14 -36.86 14.95
C THR A 351 25.73 -37.09 13.57
N ARG A 352 26.74 -37.96 13.53
CA ARG A 352 27.41 -38.43 12.32
C ARG A 352 26.38 -39.18 11.47
N LYS A 353 25.82 -38.52 10.45
CA LYS A 353 24.98 -39.18 9.44
C LYS A 353 25.84 -40.22 8.72
N SER A 354 25.49 -41.49 8.90
CA SER A 354 25.98 -42.60 8.10
C SER A 354 25.58 -42.35 6.65
N TYR A 355 26.60 -42.20 5.80
CA TYR A 355 26.48 -42.30 4.35
C TYR A 355 25.99 -43.72 4.03
N ILE A 356 24.74 -43.84 3.57
CA ILE A 356 24.28 -45.04 2.87
C ILE A 356 24.62 -44.77 1.40
N ASP A 357 25.78 -45.27 1.03
CA ASP A 357 26.25 -45.48 -0.32
C ASP A 357 25.53 -46.75 -0.83
N GLU A 358 24.51 -46.57 -1.67
CA GLU A 358 23.91 -47.66 -2.43
C GLU A 358 23.82 -47.28 -3.91
N GLY A 359 24.63 -47.97 -4.70
CA GLY A 359 24.32 -48.52 -6.04
C GLY A 359 24.09 -47.49 -7.14
N GLU A 360 25.00 -47.29 -8.09
CA GLU A 360 25.44 -48.24 -9.14
C GLU A 360 24.34 -48.58 -10.16
N SER A 361 24.68 -48.41 -11.44
CA SER A 361 23.93 -48.75 -12.67
C SER A 361 22.90 -47.69 -13.13
N ASP A 362 22.84 -47.24 -14.39
CA ASP A 362 23.16 -47.92 -15.65
C ASP A 362 23.36 -46.90 -16.80
N ASP A 363 24.38 -47.13 -17.63
CA ASP A 363 24.81 -46.30 -18.76
C ASP A 363 24.02 -46.69 -20.03
N GLY A 364 22.82 -46.14 -20.20
CA GLY A 364 22.01 -46.32 -21.40
C GLY A 364 22.43 -45.44 -22.58
N ARG A 365 23.55 -45.77 -23.24
CA ARG A 365 23.87 -45.29 -24.60
C ARG A 365 22.83 -45.86 -25.59
N SER A 366 21.97 -45.03 -26.16
CA SER A 366 21.21 -45.38 -27.36
C SER A 366 21.81 -44.67 -28.58
N SER A 367 22.55 -45.46 -29.36
CA SER A 367 23.03 -45.18 -30.70
C SER A 367 22.06 -45.76 -31.73
N GLY A 368 21.78 -45.01 -32.79
CA GLY A 368 21.11 -45.48 -34.02
C GLY A 368 19.73 -44.83 -34.20
N SER A 369 19.34 -44.35 -35.37
CA SER A 369 19.76 -44.74 -36.71
C SER A 369 19.43 -43.65 -37.73
N ASP A 370 20.26 -43.58 -38.77
CA ASP A 370 19.97 -42.97 -40.06
C ASP A 370 18.68 -43.52 -40.68
N ASP A 371 17.84 -42.62 -41.20
CA ASP A 371 17.25 -42.64 -42.55
C ASP A 371 16.64 -41.27 -42.89
#